data_AF-A0A353VQ55-F1
#
_entry.id   AF-A0A353VQ55-F1
#
_cell.length_a   1.000
_cell.length_b   1.000
_cell.length_c   1.000
_cell.angle_alpha   90.00
_cell.angle_beta   90.00
_cell.angle_gamma   90.00
#
_symmetry.space_group_name_H-M   'P 1'
#
loop_
_entity.id
_entity.type
_entity.pdbx_description
1 polymer ?
#
loop_
_entity_poly.entity_id
_entity_poly.type
_entity_poly.pdbx_seq_one_letter_code
_entity_poly.pdbx_strand_id
1 'polypeptide(L)'
;MTTFHIENRTYVSYDEISPNLVHAAVATEDVRFYKHSGIDFKGLGRVFFKTILLHNSSQGGGSTITQQLAKTLYPRADMGRKIPGIYHAKMVWIKLKEWITAVKLERDYTKDEIMTMYLNSIFFGSG
;
A
#
# COMPACT_ATOMS: atom_id res chain seq x y z
N MET A 1 5.62 -9.10 -31.83
CA MET A 1 5.77 -7.64 -31.60
C MET A 1 5.84 -7.43 -30.10
N THR A 2 7.04 -7.26 -29.55
CA THR A 2 7.27 -7.02 -28.12
C THR A 2 7.16 -5.52 -27.85
N THR A 3 6.08 -5.09 -27.20
CA THR A 3 5.92 -3.70 -26.78
C THR A 3 6.70 -3.48 -25.50
N PHE A 4 7.89 -2.87 -25.59
CA PHE A 4 8.60 -2.36 -24.42
C PHE A 4 7.82 -1.14 -23.89
N HIS A 5 7.12 -1.30 -22.76
CA HIS A 5 6.65 -0.14 -22.00
C HIS A 5 7.86 0.48 -21.31
N ILE A 6 8.41 1.54 -21.90
CA ILE A 6 9.40 2.39 -21.22
C ILE A 6 8.60 3.19 -20.19
N GLU A 7 8.59 2.71 -18.95
CA GLU A 7 8.11 3.56 -17.86
C GLU A 7 9.12 4.69 -17.66
N ASN A 8 8.71 5.91 -18.01
CA ASN A 8 9.51 7.11 -17.81
C ASN A 8 9.46 7.49 -16.32
N ARG A 9 10.28 6.80 -15.50
CA ARG A 9 10.39 7.08 -14.07
C ARG A 9 11.58 7.99 -13.83
N THR A 10 11.32 9.24 -13.45
CA THR A 10 12.33 10.06 -12.80
C THR A 10 12.35 9.67 -11.33
N TYR A 11 13.37 8.90 -10.93
CA TYR A 11 13.57 8.59 -9.52
C TYR A 11 13.98 9.88 -8.80
N VAL A 12 13.13 10.34 -7.88
CA VAL A 12 13.43 11.51 -7.05
C VAL A 12 13.89 11.06 -5.67
N SER A 13 14.94 11.71 -5.16
CA SER A 13 15.39 11.52 -3.79
C SER A 13 14.38 12.13 -2.81
N TYR A 14 14.41 11.70 -1.54
CA TYR A 14 13.46 12.19 -0.53
C TYR A 14 13.48 13.72 -0.38
N ASP A 15 14.67 14.32 -0.45
CA ASP A 15 14.86 15.77 -0.28
C ASP A 15 14.24 16.59 -1.44
N GLU A 16 14.00 15.95 -2.58
CA GLU A 16 13.33 16.55 -3.74
C GLU A 16 11.79 16.41 -3.65
N ILE A 17 11.29 15.60 -2.72
CA ILE A 17 9.86 15.40 -2.52
C ILE A 17 9.31 16.57 -1.69
N SER A 18 8.28 17.23 -2.22
CA SER A 18 7.59 18.29 -1.48
C SER A 18 7.06 17.77 -0.13
N PRO A 19 7.36 18.44 1.00
CA PRO A 19 6.82 18.07 2.30
C PRO A 19 5.29 18.01 2.33
N ASN A 20 4.63 18.84 1.51
CA ASN A 20 3.17 18.83 1.38
C ASN A 20 2.65 17.52 0.78
N LEU A 21 3.40 16.90 -0.14
CA LEU A 21 3.03 15.61 -0.73
C LEU A 21 3.13 14.49 0.30
N VAL A 22 4.21 14.49 1.09
CA VAL A 22 4.39 13.56 2.21
C VAL A 22 3.24 13.72 3.21
N HIS A 23 2.95 14.95 3.63
CA HIS A 23 1.86 15.24 4.56
C HIS A 23 0.49 14.83 4.01
N ALA A 24 0.24 15.06 2.72
CA ALA A 24 -1.00 14.65 2.08
C ALA A 24 -1.14 13.12 2.09
N ALA A 25 -0.12 12.39 1.64
CA ALA A 25 -0.12 10.93 1.63
C ALA A 25 -0.35 10.34 3.03
N VAL A 26 0.37 10.85 4.03
CA VAL A 26 0.17 10.44 5.44
C VAL A 26 -1.24 10.77 5.91
N ALA A 27 -1.77 11.96 5.65
CA ALA A 27 -3.09 12.36 6.12
C ALA A 27 -4.24 11.55 5.48
N THR A 28 -4.12 11.20 4.19
CA THR A 28 -5.17 10.52 3.44
C THR A 28 -5.08 9.00 3.52
N GLU A 29 -3.88 8.43 3.41
CA GLU A 29 -3.67 6.98 3.30
C GLU A 29 -3.32 6.32 4.63
N ASP A 30 -2.53 7.00 5.48
CA ASP A 30 -1.95 6.38 6.67
C ASP A 30 -1.58 7.40 7.76
N VAL A 31 -2.60 7.91 8.47
CA VAL A 31 -2.44 8.99 9.47
C VAL A 31 -1.51 8.64 10.64
N ARG A 32 -1.18 7.35 10.80
CA ARG A 32 -0.26 6.85 11.82
C ARG A 32 1.00 6.24 11.24
N PHE A 33 1.35 6.59 10.00
CA PHE A 33 2.51 6.06 9.29
C PHE A 33 3.77 6.00 10.18
N TYR A 34 4.12 7.11 10.83
CA TYR A 34 5.30 7.19 11.71
C TYR A 34 5.15 6.48 13.08
N LYS A 35 4.02 5.83 13.36
CA LYS A 35 3.70 5.23 14.67
C LYS A 35 3.49 3.71 14.64
N HIS A 36 3.70 3.06 13.49
CA HIS A 36 3.61 1.60 13.37
C HIS A 36 4.77 1.03 12.55
N SER A 37 4.91 -0.30 12.54
CA SER A 37 5.96 -1.01 11.77
C SER A 37 5.31 -1.87 10.68
N GLY A 38 4.76 -1.21 9.66
CA GLY A 38 4.11 -1.85 8.50
C GLY A 38 2.63 -2.17 8.66
N ILE A 39 2.16 -2.52 9.85
CA ILE A 39 0.75 -2.83 10.08
C ILE A 39 0.20 -1.94 11.21
N ASP A 40 -0.83 -1.17 10.90
CA ASP A 40 -1.54 -0.36 11.87
C ASP A 40 -2.69 -1.14 12.53
N PHE A 41 -2.36 -1.94 13.57
CA PHE A 41 -3.35 -2.74 14.29
C PHE A 41 -4.47 -1.91 14.94
N LYS A 42 -4.14 -0.71 15.43
CA LYS A 42 -5.15 0.23 15.95
C LYS A 42 -6.11 0.67 14.86
N GLY A 43 -5.61 0.78 13.62
CA GLY A 43 -6.36 1.26 12.46
C GLY A 43 -7.28 0.19 11.94
N LEU A 44 -6.75 -1.02 11.82
CA LEU A 44 -7.49 -2.22 11.49
C LEU A 44 -8.63 -2.46 12.48
N GLY A 45 -8.37 -2.35 13.80
CA GLY A 45 -9.42 -2.46 14.82
C GLY A 45 -10.52 -1.41 14.61
N ARG A 46 -10.14 -0.14 14.48
CA ARG A 46 -11.10 0.96 14.24
C ARG A 46 -11.96 0.75 12.99
N VAL A 47 -11.36 0.31 11.88
CA VAL A 47 -12.07 0.01 10.63
C VAL A 47 -12.97 -1.22 10.80
N PHE A 48 -12.51 -2.28 11.48
CA PHE A 48 -13.31 -3.46 11.78
C PHE A 48 -14.58 -3.08 12.59
N PHE A 49 -14.42 -2.33 13.68
CA PHE A 49 -15.56 -1.89 14.48
C PHE A 49 -16.51 -0.99 13.69
N LYS A 50 -16.00 0.02 12.98
CA LYS A 50 -16.87 1.00 12.31
C LYS A 50 -17.50 0.47 11.02
N THR A 51 -16.75 -0.26 10.21
CA THR A 51 -17.21 -0.69 8.89
C THR A 51 -17.95 -2.02 8.94
N ILE A 52 -17.47 -2.99 9.72
CA ILE A 52 -18.11 -4.31 9.80
C ILE A 52 -19.24 -4.31 10.81
N LEU A 53 -18.99 -3.86 12.05
CA LEU A 53 -20.01 -3.92 13.10
C LEU A 53 -21.07 -2.81 12.98
N LEU A 54 -20.67 -1.58 12.63
CA LEU A 54 -21.59 -0.44 12.52
C LEU A 54 -22.08 -0.19 11.07
N HIS A 55 -21.75 -1.07 10.12
CA HIS A 55 -22.11 -0.93 8.68
C HIS A 55 -21.74 0.42 8.07
N ASN A 56 -20.76 1.12 8.64
CA ASN A 56 -20.34 2.43 8.18
C ASN A 56 -19.10 2.32 7.28
N SER A 57 -19.34 2.29 5.98
CA SER A 57 -18.32 2.23 4.93
C SER A 57 -17.70 3.59 4.58
N SER A 58 -18.05 4.67 5.29
CA SER A 58 -17.51 6.02 5.03
C SER A 58 -16.04 6.20 5.45
N GLN A 59 -15.41 5.17 6.03
CA GLN A 59 -14.01 5.19 6.46
C GLN A 59 -13.14 4.66 5.32
N GLY A 60 -12.03 5.35 5.02
CA GLY A 60 -11.02 4.86 4.07
C GLY A 60 -10.50 3.45 4.41
N GLY A 61 -9.78 2.85 3.46
CA GLY A 61 -9.24 1.49 3.62
C GLY A 61 -8.29 1.37 4.82
N GLY A 62 -8.30 0.23 5.51
CA GLY A 62 -7.42 -0.03 6.65
C GLY A 62 -5.97 -0.40 6.28
N SER A 63 -5.52 -0.18 5.04
CA SER A 63 -4.17 -0.57 4.60
C SER A 63 -3.19 0.59 4.73
N THR A 64 -2.01 0.31 5.29
CA THR A 64 -0.92 1.28 5.49
C THR A 64 -0.19 1.61 4.19
N ILE A 65 0.55 2.70 4.17
CA ILE A 65 1.43 3.08 3.04
C ILE A 65 2.41 1.94 2.70
N THR A 66 3.01 1.32 3.73
CA THR A 66 3.94 0.20 3.55
C THR A 66 3.25 -1.04 2.96
N GLN A 67 1.99 -1.31 3.33
CA GLN A 67 1.21 -2.40 2.73
C GLN A 67 0.85 -2.10 1.27
N GLN A 68 0.54 -0.84 0.95
CA GLN A 68 0.29 -0.42 -0.43
C GLN A 68 1.56 -0.56 -1.27
N LEU A 69 2.73 -0.17 -0.75
CA LEU A 69 4.02 -0.43 -1.38
C LEU A 69 4.26 -1.93 -1.57
N ALA A 70 4.08 -2.75 -0.53
CA ALA A 70 4.26 -4.20 -0.62
C ALA A 70 3.32 -4.86 -1.65
N LYS A 71 2.11 -4.32 -1.85
CA LYS A 71 1.14 -4.80 -2.84
C LYS A 71 1.62 -4.63 -4.27
N THR A 72 2.49 -3.66 -4.56
CA THR A 72 3.08 -3.48 -5.91
C THR A 72 3.90 -4.70 -6.34
N LEU A 73 4.43 -5.48 -5.39
CA LEU A 73 5.20 -6.71 -5.64
C LEU A 73 4.32 -7.95 -5.90
N TYR A 74 3.01 -7.84 -5.73
CA TYR A 74 2.05 -8.94 -5.93
C TYR A 74 0.93 -8.53 -6.90
N PRO A 75 1.26 -8.30 -8.19
CA PRO A 75 0.27 -7.88 -9.18
C PRO A 75 -0.85 -8.91 -9.31
N ARG A 76 -2.09 -8.40 -9.29
CA ARG A 76 -3.31 -9.22 -9.31
C ARG A 76 -3.69 -9.72 -10.71
N ALA A 77 -2.93 -9.32 -11.74
CA ALA A 77 -3.17 -9.71 -13.13
C ALA A 77 -3.08 -11.23 -13.36
N ASP A 78 -2.27 -11.95 -12.57
CA ASP A 78 -2.13 -13.41 -12.62
C ASP A 78 -3.18 -14.17 -11.77
N MET A 79 -4.24 -13.49 -11.32
CA MET A 79 -5.41 -14.17 -10.80
C MET A 79 -6.25 -14.65 -11.99
N GLY A 80 -5.95 -15.87 -12.47
CA GLY A 80 -6.69 -16.56 -13.54
C GLY A 80 -8.20 -16.73 -13.26
N ARG A 81 -8.84 -17.76 -13.85
CA ARG A 81 -10.30 -17.95 -13.79
C ARG A 81 -10.88 -17.69 -12.39
N LYS A 82 -11.81 -16.72 -12.31
CA LYS A 82 -12.51 -16.31 -11.08
C LYS A 82 -13.53 -17.37 -10.66
N ILE A 83 -13.05 -18.49 -10.13
CA ILE A 83 -13.92 -19.47 -9.48
C ILE A 83 -14.24 -18.93 -8.07
N PRO A 84 -15.52 -18.65 -7.76
CA PRO A 84 -15.92 -18.17 -6.44
C PRO A 84 -15.53 -19.20 -5.37
N GLY A 85 -14.81 -18.76 -4.34
CA GLY A 85 -14.16 -19.61 -3.33
C GLY A 85 -12.63 -19.64 -3.47
N ILE A 86 -12.12 -20.17 -4.58
CA ILE A 86 -10.67 -20.22 -4.88
C ILE A 86 -10.11 -18.79 -4.97
N TYR A 87 -10.86 -17.88 -5.59
CA TYR A 87 -10.49 -16.47 -5.69
C TYR A 87 -10.31 -15.83 -4.30
N HIS A 88 -11.26 -16.04 -3.37
CA HIS A 88 -11.19 -15.46 -2.04
C HIS A 88 -10.02 -16.03 -1.22
N ALA A 89 -9.79 -17.35 -1.28
CA ALA A 89 -8.64 -17.97 -0.62
C ALA A 89 -7.31 -17.42 -1.14
N LYS A 90 -7.16 -17.29 -2.47
CA LYS A 90 -5.97 -16.71 -3.10
C LYS A 90 -5.77 -15.24 -2.71
N MET A 91 -6.86 -14.46 -2.63
CA MET A 91 -6.83 -13.06 -2.17
C MET A 91 -6.35 -12.93 -0.71
N VAL A 92 -6.84 -13.77 0.19
CA VAL A 92 -6.38 -13.81 1.59
C VAL A 92 -4.90 -14.18 1.67
N TRP A 93 -4.48 -15.19 0.90
CA TRP A 93 -3.07 -15.60 0.84
C TRP A 93 -2.15 -14.47 0.35
N ILE A 94 -2.55 -13.75 -0.69
CA ILE A 94 -1.81 -12.57 -1.16
C ILE A 94 -1.77 -11.50 -0.08
N LYS A 95 -2.88 -11.25 0.63
CA LYS A 95 -2.90 -10.26 1.72
C LYS A 95 -1.95 -10.61 2.86
N LEU A 96 -1.82 -11.89 3.20
CA LEU A 96 -0.82 -12.35 4.19
C LEU A 96 0.62 -12.10 3.69
N LYS A 97 0.90 -12.34 2.41
CA LYS A 97 2.20 -11.99 1.81
C LYS A 97 2.46 -10.49 1.85
N GLU A 98 1.47 -9.66 1.51
CA GLU A 98 1.55 -8.19 1.63
C GLU A 98 1.93 -7.79 3.07
N TRP A 99 1.31 -8.40 4.08
CA TRP A 99 1.59 -8.11 5.49
C TRP A 99 3.02 -8.49 5.90
N ILE A 100 3.47 -9.70 5.55
CA ILE A 100 4.83 -10.15 5.85
C ILE A 100 5.86 -9.23 5.18
N THR A 101 5.63 -8.88 3.92
CA THR A 101 6.53 -8.02 3.15
C THR A 101 6.53 -6.59 3.68
N ALA A 102 5.39 -6.05 4.10
CA ALA A 102 5.33 -4.74 4.76
C ALA A 102 6.16 -4.71 6.05
N VAL A 103 6.06 -5.75 6.89
CA VAL A 103 6.88 -5.85 8.11
C VAL A 103 8.37 -5.96 7.78
N LYS A 104 8.75 -6.69 6.73
CA LYS A 104 10.15 -6.77 6.28
C LYS A 104 10.67 -5.42 5.79
N LEU A 105 9.90 -4.71 4.97
CA LEU A 105 10.26 -3.37 4.50
C LEU A 105 10.51 -2.43 5.69
N GLU A 106 9.69 -2.47 6.73
CA GLU A 106 9.81 -1.61 7.92
C GLU A 106 10.93 -1.99 8.87
N ARG A 107 11.46 -3.21 8.73
CA ARG A 107 12.65 -3.64 9.45
C ARG A 107 13.91 -3.22 8.72
N ASP A 108 13.88 -3.25 7.39
CA ASP A 108 15.06 -3.10 6.55
C ASP A 108 15.24 -1.66 6.02
N TYR A 109 14.19 -0.82 6.07
CA TYR A 109 14.19 0.57 5.60
C TYR A 109 13.58 1.53 6.62
N THR A 110 14.05 2.77 6.60
CA THR A 110 13.49 3.89 7.38
C THR A 110 12.15 4.36 6.81
N LYS A 111 11.40 5.13 7.61
CA LYS A 111 10.11 5.71 7.19
C LYS A 111 10.22 6.60 5.97
N ASP A 112 11.30 7.37 5.87
CA ASP A 112 11.51 8.30 4.77
C ASP A 112 11.89 7.55 3.49
N GLU A 113 12.70 6.49 3.59
CA GLU A 113 12.98 5.59 2.46
C GLU A 113 11.71 4.88 1.98
N ILE A 114 10.86 4.40 2.90
CA ILE A 114 9.58 3.78 2.55
C ILE A 114 8.66 4.78 1.87
N MET A 115 8.56 6.02 2.38
CA MET A 115 7.78 7.09 1.77
C MET A 115 8.31 7.42 0.37
N THR A 116 9.63 7.51 0.22
CA THR A 116 10.28 7.75 -1.07
C THR A 116 9.94 6.65 -2.06
N MET A 117 10.12 5.39 -1.68
CA MET A 117 9.79 4.23 -2.51
C MET A 117 8.30 4.22 -2.86
N TYR A 118 7.42 4.49 -1.90
CA TYR A 118 5.98 4.58 -2.11
C TYR A 118 5.63 5.63 -3.16
N LEU A 119 6.10 6.87 -2.98
CA LEU A 119 5.79 7.98 -3.87
C LEU A 119 6.42 7.81 -5.27
N ASN A 120 7.57 7.14 -5.37
CA ASN A 120 8.18 6.78 -6.66
C ASN A 120 7.54 5.53 -7.31
N SER A 121 6.90 4.66 -6.54
CA SER A 121 6.27 3.42 -7.03
C SER A 121 4.83 3.63 -7.51
N ILE A 122 4.13 4.60 -6.92
CA ILE A 122 2.78 4.94 -7.30
C ILE A 122 2.87 5.92 -8.44
N PHE A 123 2.40 5.48 -9.59
CA PHE A 123 2.23 6.33 -10.75
C PHE A 123 1.18 7.39 -10.42
N PHE A 124 1.60 8.57 -9.94
CA PHE A 124 0.77 9.76 -9.91
C PHE A 124 0.65 10.24 -11.35
N GLY A 125 -0.36 9.77 -12.07
CA GLY A 125 -0.48 10.00 -13.51
C GLY A 125 -0.38 11.48 -13.91
N SER A 126 0.61 11.79 -14.73
CA SER A 126 0.53 12.75 -15.84
C SER A 126 1.61 12.40 -16.86
N GLY A 127 1.23 11.58 -17.84
CA GLY A 127 1.95 11.26 -19.06
C GLY A 127 0.96 10.79 -20.10
#